data_AF-A0A2J2HFD6-F1
#
_entry.id   AF-A0A2J2HFD6-F1
#
_cell.length_a   1.000
_cell.length_b   1.000
_cell.length_c   1.000
_cell.angle_alpha   90.00
_cell.angle_beta   90.00
_cell.angle_gamma   90.00
#
_symmetry.space_group_name_H-M   'P 1'
#
loop_
_entity.id
_entity.type
_entity.pdbx_description
1 polymer ?
#
loop_
_entity_poly.entity_id
_entity_poly.type
_entity_poly.pdbx_seq_one_letter_code
_entity_poly.pdbx_strand_id
1 'polypeptide(L)'
;MSSSEQERRDQQGGSNILNKLKVSGKIVEFKSEGEEKLVCPYCGSTTFIFDYENGQVICAKCGSVVLERVIDQRPEWRAFTAEEKESRARAGGPLNRLTSEALTTTIDWATKDASGKELDIKRKLEILKYRKWQQRVRVQTSYERNVIQAMNELSRISSQLGIPKACVDEAMGIYEQVLTKGLVRGRSVEAIVAACLHMACRKIGMPRSLDEISQYTRASRKEVARCFRLIARELGVRLPLSDPKLYVPRIVEQLKLSGEILREALNILEQAKRRGLTAGKDPAGLAAAAVYIASLLRGEVRTQKEVAMAAQVTEVTVRNRYKELARELNIKIPIK
;
A
#
# COMPACT_ATOMS: atom_id res chain seq x y z
N MET A 1 21.81 -26.58 38.02
CA MET A 1 21.50 -26.21 36.63
C MET A 1 22.83 -26.10 35.92
N SER A 2 23.03 -26.97 34.94
CA SER A 2 24.34 -27.17 34.30
C SER A 2 24.73 -25.92 33.49
N SER A 3 26.02 -25.56 33.46
CA SER A 3 26.52 -24.43 32.68
C SER A 3 26.11 -24.49 31.18
N SER A 4 25.86 -25.71 30.69
CA SER A 4 25.31 -25.99 29.35
C SER A 4 23.84 -25.60 29.14
N GLU A 5 23.03 -25.48 30.20
CA GLU A 5 21.63 -25.02 30.09
C GLU A 5 21.53 -23.48 30.09
N GLN A 6 22.50 -22.80 30.72
CA GLN A 6 22.63 -21.35 30.68
C GLN A 6 23.07 -20.89 29.27
N GLU A 7 24.09 -21.53 28.69
CA GLU A 7 24.57 -21.25 27.33
C GLU A 7 23.51 -21.51 26.24
N ARG A 8 22.66 -22.52 26.42
CA ARG A 8 21.53 -22.81 25.50
C ARG A 8 20.42 -21.76 25.58
N ARG A 9 20.18 -21.17 26.75
CA ARG A 9 19.23 -20.05 26.91
C ARG A 9 19.77 -18.75 26.30
N ASP A 10 21.06 -18.48 26.46
CA ASP A 10 21.71 -17.30 25.87
C ASP A 10 21.75 -17.37 24.32
N GLN A 11 21.95 -18.56 23.76
CA GLN A 11 21.88 -18.79 22.30
C GLN A 11 20.45 -18.68 21.73
N GLN A 12 19.43 -19.02 22.50
CA GLN A 12 18.02 -18.91 22.06
C GLN A 12 17.46 -17.48 22.20
N GLY A 13 17.99 -16.66 23.11
CA GLY A 13 17.60 -15.25 23.26
C GLY A 13 18.17 -14.33 22.18
N GLY A 14 19.38 -14.61 21.68
CA GLY A 14 20.07 -13.76 20.70
C GLY A 14 19.49 -13.81 19.28
N SER A 15 18.84 -14.91 18.90
CA SER A 15 18.32 -15.12 17.54
C SER A 15 17.13 -14.21 17.18
N ASN A 16 16.37 -13.74 18.18
CA ASN A 16 15.21 -12.86 17.96
C ASN A 16 15.56 -11.36 17.86
N ILE A 17 16.78 -10.95 18.25
CA ILE A 17 17.20 -9.55 18.26
C ILE A 17 17.61 -9.10 16.84
N LEU A 18 18.17 -10.01 16.05
CA LEU A 18 18.71 -9.72 14.72
C LEU A 18 17.64 -9.32 13.69
N ASN A 19 16.43 -9.87 13.80
CA ASN A 19 15.30 -9.56 12.92
C ASN A 19 14.77 -8.12 13.08
N LYS A 20 15.28 -7.35 14.05
CA LYS A 20 14.84 -5.99 14.37
C LYS A 20 15.89 -4.91 14.03
N LEU A 21 17.02 -5.28 13.43
CA LEU A 21 18.11 -4.36 13.09
C LEU A 21 17.88 -3.74 11.70
N LYS A 22 17.50 -2.45 11.65
CA LYS A 22 17.54 -1.69 10.39
C LYS A 22 18.87 -0.97 10.30
N VAL A 23 19.81 -1.56 9.56
CA VAL A 23 21.13 -0.97 9.38
C VAL A 23 21.08 0.13 8.32
N SER A 24 21.26 1.39 8.73
CA SER A 24 21.41 2.56 7.87
C SER A 24 22.86 3.07 7.92
N GLY A 25 23.73 2.46 7.13
CA GLY A 25 25.17 2.77 7.11
C GLY A 25 25.96 2.03 8.18
N LYS A 26 26.94 2.69 8.83
CA LYS A 26 27.75 2.11 9.93
C LYS A 26 27.07 2.19 11.31
N ILE A 27 26.06 3.06 11.45
CA ILE A 27 25.33 3.27 12.70
C ILE A 27 24.07 2.42 12.67
N VAL A 28 23.86 1.65 13.73
CA VAL A 28 22.65 0.84 13.88
C VAL A 28 21.71 1.54 14.84
N GLU A 29 20.57 1.99 14.31
CA GLU A 29 19.46 2.47 15.14
C GLU A 29 18.44 1.35 15.32
N PHE A 30 18.18 0.98 16.58
CA PHE A 30 17.08 0.08 16.93
C PHE A 30 15.75 0.83 16.81
N LYS A 31 14.94 0.48 15.81
CA LYS A 31 13.51 0.84 15.76
C LYS A 31 12.67 -0.39 16.09
N SER A 32 12.32 -0.55 17.37
CA SER A 32 11.33 -1.54 17.79
C SER A 32 9.99 -0.86 18.03
N GLU A 33 8.93 -1.30 17.32
CA GLU A 33 7.53 -0.95 17.62
C GLU A 33 6.95 -1.76 18.80
N GLY A 34 7.77 -2.52 19.52
CA GLY A 34 7.39 -3.27 20.72
C GLY A 34 8.59 -3.50 21.64
N GLU A 35 8.39 -3.23 22.92
CA GLU A 35 9.36 -3.04 24.01
C GLU A 35 10.45 -4.10 24.10
N GLU A 36 11.68 -3.74 23.71
CA GLU A 36 12.95 -4.15 24.31
C GLU A 36 14.06 -3.36 23.59
N LYS A 37 14.52 -2.26 24.20
CA LYS A 37 15.65 -1.49 23.67
C LYS A 37 16.92 -2.26 24.04
N LEU A 38 17.76 -2.58 23.05
CA LEU A 38 19.09 -3.11 23.34
C LEU A 38 19.88 -2.04 24.09
N VAL A 39 20.36 -2.37 25.28
CA VAL A 39 21.16 -1.48 26.13
C VAL A 39 22.51 -2.14 26.35
N CYS A 40 23.59 -1.36 26.26
CA CYS A 40 24.92 -1.86 26.57
C CYS A 40 25.00 -2.24 28.07
N PRO A 41 25.42 -3.47 28.41
CA PRO A 41 25.47 -3.93 29.80
C PRO A 41 26.50 -3.17 30.66
N TYR A 42 27.50 -2.54 30.03
CA TYR A 42 28.58 -1.85 30.75
C TYR A 42 28.32 -0.35 30.95
N CYS A 43 27.76 0.35 29.95
CA CYS A 43 27.65 1.81 29.99
C CYS A 43 26.23 2.36 29.80
N GLY A 44 25.24 1.49 29.63
CA GLY A 44 23.84 1.90 29.46
C GLY A 44 23.51 2.60 28.13
N SER A 45 24.46 2.69 27.19
CA SER A 45 24.22 3.36 25.91
C SER A 45 23.31 2.54 25.00
N THR A 46 22.53 3.23 24.17
CA THR A 46 21.68 2.64 23.12
C THR A 46 22.27 2.79 21.71
N THR A 47 23.50 3.32 21.61
CA THR A 47 24.15 3.60 20.34
C THR A 47 25.15 2.49 20.01
N PHE A 48 24.92 1.81 18.89
CA PHE A 48 25.76 0.70 18.45
C PHE A 48 26.27 0.92 17.02
N ILE A 49 27.46 0.40 16.75
CA ILE A 49 28.12 0.36 15.45
C ILE A 49 28.16 -1.11 15.02
N PHE A 50 27.80 -1.38 13.78
CA PHE A 50 27.96 -2.72 13.21
C PHE A 50 29.28 -2.80 12.47
N ASP A 51 30.15 -3.70 12.93
CA ASP A 51 31.33 -4.07 12.18
C ASP A 51 30.99 -5.22 11.23
N TYR A 52 30.96 -4.89 9.93
CA TYR A 52 30.65 -5.83 8.86
C TYR A 52 31.78 -6.84 8.61
N GLU A 53 33.03 -6.50 8.93
CA GLU A 53 34.18 -7.38 8.66
C GLU A 53 34.19 -8.55 9.64
N ASN A 54 33.89 -8.28 10.91
CA ASN A 54 33.89 -9.27 11.98
C ASN A 54 32.48 -9.78 12.34
N GLY A 55 31.42 -9.18 11.80
CA GLY A 55 30.03 -9.50 12.15
C GLY A 55 29.72 -9.21 13.62
N GLN A 56 30.19 -8.07 14.13
CA GLN A 56 30.09 -7.70 15.54
C GLN A 56 29.24 -6.44 15.76
N VAL A 57 28.50 -6.39 16.86
CA VAL A 57 27.80 -5.19 17.32
C VAL A 57 28.60 -4.56 18.45
N ILE A 58 29.17 -3.39 18.19
CA ILE A 58 30.07 -2.68 19.10
C ILE A 58 29.34 -1.49 19.70
N CYS A 59 29.46 -1.29 21.01
CA CYS A 59 28.98 -0.08 21.66
C CYS A 59 29.81 1.14 21.21
N ALA A 60 29.16 2.19 20.70
CA ALA A 60 29.84 3.40 20.24
C ALA A 60 30.50 4.20 21.39
N LYS A 61 30.02 4.04 22.63
CA LYS A 61 30.48 4.82 23.79
C LYS A 61 31.63 4.15 24.55
N CYS A 62 31.51 2.86 24.86
CA CYS A 62 32.51 2.13 25.67
C CYS A 62 33.33 1.10 24.88
N GLY A 63 33.03 0.88 23.60
CA GLY A 63 33.76 -0.07 22.76
C GLY A 63 33.52 -1.54 23.08
N SER A 64 32.64 -1.87 24.04
CA SER A 64 32.31 -3.26 24.35
C SER A 64 31.59 -3.93 23.18
N VAL A 65 31.99 -5.14 22.84
CA VAL A 65 31.24 -6.01 21.91
C VAL A 65 30.03 -6.57 22.65
N VAL A 66 28.83 -6.31 22.14
CA VAL A 66 27.56 -6.76 22.73
C VAL A 66 27.06 -8.04 22.08
N LEU A 67 27.29 -8.17 20.78
CA LEU A 67 26.96 -9.38 20.02
C LEU A 67 28.13 -9.71 19.09
N GLU A 68 28.48 -10.99 19.05
CA GLU A 68 29.45 -11.56 18.12
C GLU A 68 28.75 -12.49 17.12
N ARG A 69 29.37 -12.69 15.96
CA ARG A 69 28.91 -13.64 14.92
C ARG A 69 27.49 -13.38 14.44
N VAL A 70 27.17 -12.12 14.18
CA VAL A 70 25.89 -11.74 13.59
C VAL A 70 25.82 -12.23 12.15
N ILE A 71 24.83 -13.06 11.87
CA ILE A 71 24.55 -13.56 10.52
C ILE A 71 23.79 -12.48 9.75
N ASP A 72 24.31 -12.07 8.59
CA ASP A 72 23.56 -11.23 7.65
C ASP A 72 22.51 -12.09 6.94
N GLN A 73 21.24 -11.70 7.02
CA GLN A 73 20.12 -12.37 6.35
C GLN A 73 19.83 -11.78 4.96
N ARG A 74 20.61 -10.78 4.51
CA ARG A 74 20.47 -10.21 3.17
C ARG A 74 20.93 -11.23 2.11
N PRO A 75 20.45 -11.10 0.86
CA PRO A 75 20.95 -11.92 -0.23
C PRO A 75 22.47 -11.75 -0.38
N GLU A 76 23.21 -12.84 -0.23
CA GLU A 76 24.67 -12.86 -0.41
C GLU A 76 25.07 -12.54 -1.86
N TRP A 77 24.20 -12.82 -2.81
CA TRP A 77 24.41 -12.57 -4.22
C TRP A 77 23.91 -11.18 -4.62
N ARG A 78 24.73 -10.48 -5.40
CA ARG A 78 24.34 -9.27 -6.11
C ARG A 78 23.86 -9.67 -7.50
N ALA A 79 22.67 -9.24 -7.89
CA ALA A 79 22.16 -9.41 -9.24
C ALA A 79 21.61 -8.08 -9.74
N PHE A 80 21.95 -7.73 -10.98
CA PHE A 80 21.46 -6.50 -11.60
C PHE A 80 20.29 -6.78 -12.55
N THR A 81 20.21 -7.99 -13.07
CA THR A 81 19.11 -8.47 -13.92
C THR A 81 18.28 -9.53 -13.21
N ALA A 82 17.05 -9.75 -13.68
CA ALA A 82 16.17 -10.79 -13.15
C ALA A 82 16.72 -12.21 -13.38
N GLU A 83 17.41 -12.42 -14.50
CA GLU A 83 18.02 -13.71 -14.87
C GLU A 83 19.24 -14.05 -14.02
N GLU A 84 20.09 -13.06 -13.73
CA GLU A 84 21.18 -13.21 -12.76
C GLU A 84 20.66 -13.51 -11.36
N LYS A 85 19.53 -12.88 -11.00
CA LYS A 85 18.87 -13.07 -9.71
C LYS A 85 18.37 -14.50 -9.55
N GLU A 86 17.77 -15.07 -10.59
CA GLU A 86 17.24 -16.43 -10.57
C GLU A 86 18.34 -17.50 -10.59
N SER A 87 19.42 -17.29 -11.37
CA SER A 87 20.55 -18.22 -11.44
C SER A 87 21.44 -18.23 -10.19
N ARG A 88 21.59 -17.08 -9.51
CA ARG A 88 22.41 -16.96 -8.30
C ARG A 88 21.65 -17.29 -7.02
N ALA A 89 20.32 -17.34 -7.07
CA ALA A 89 19.50 -17.70 -5.92
C ALA A 89 19.71 -19.17 -5.54
N ARG A 90 20.42 -19.41 -4.42
CA ARG A 90 20.63 -20.76 -3.86
C ARG A 90 19.38 -21.31 -3.17
N ALA A 91 18.55 -20.42 -2.62
CA ALA A 91 17.26 -20.74 -2.00
C ALA A 91 16.11 -20.17 -2.87
N GLY A 92 14.89 -20.67 -2.66
CA GLY A 92 13.71 -20.21 -3.39
C GLY A 92 13.47 -18.70 -3.27
N GLY A 93 12.53 -18.19 -4.08
CA GLY A 93 12.18 -16.78 -4.09
C GLY A 93 11.70 -16.24 -2.72
N PRO A 94 11.72 -14.91 -2.53
CA PRO A 94 11.28 -14.30 -1.28
C PRO A 94 9.82 -14.67 -0.98
N LEU A 95 9.53 -14.89 0.30
CA LEU A 95 8.16 -15.13 0.76
C LEU A 95 7.35 -13.84 0.54
N ASN A 96 6.34 -13.91 -0.32
CA ASN A 96 5.33 -12.87 -0.43
C ASN A 96 4.20 -13.17 0.57
N ARG A 97 3.39 -12.19 0.94
CA ARG A 97 2.25 -12.39 1.86
C ARG A 97 1.35 -13.58 1.45
N LEU A 98 1.18 -13.80 0.13
CA LEU A 98 0.50 -14.95 -0.46
C LEU A 98 1.18 -16.32 -0.28
N THR A 99 2.52 -16.35 -0.27
CA THR A 99 3.35 -17.57 -0.23
C THR A 99 3.94 -17.82 1.15
N SER A 100 3.78 -16.87 2.09
CA SER A 100 4.45 -16.88 3.38
C SER A 100 4.00 -18.03 4.30
N GLU A 101 2.75 -18.46 4.18
CA GLU A 101 2.21 -19.57 4.99
C GLU A 101 2.09 -20.88 4.20
N ALA A 102 2.02 -20.82 2.87
CA ALA A 102 1.81 -21.98 2.02
C ALA A 102 3.13 -22.42 1.36
N LEU A 103 3.72 -23.51 1.88
CA LEU A 103 4.85 -24.26 1.29
C LEU A 103 4.45 -24.95 -0.03
N THR A 104 3.97 -24.18 -1.00
CA THR A 104 3.47 -24.70 -2.27
C THR A 104 4.38 -24.26 -3.42
N THR A 105 4.82 -25.23 -4.21
CA THR A 105 5.46 -24.98 -5.51
C THR A 105 4.39 -24.91 -6.59
N THR A 106 4.73 -24.39 -7.77
CA THR A 106 3.87 -24.38 -8.96
C THR A 106 4.52 -25.20 -10.06
N ILE A 107 3.80 -26.17 -10.63
CA ILE A 107 4.26 -26.86 -11.84
C ILE A 107 4.03 -25.90 -13.01
N ASP A 108 5.13 -25.45 -13.62
CA ASP A 108 5.08 -24.52 -14.74
C ASP A 108 4.39 -25.13 -15.98
N TRP A 109 3.91 -24.28 -16.88
CA TRP A 109 3.26 -24.65 -18.13
C TRP A 109 4.23 -25.08 -19.23
N ALA A 110 5.54 -24.85 -19.05
CA ALA A 110 6.58 -25.32 -19.96
C ALA A 110 6.44 -26.82 -20.28
N THR A 111 6.65 -27.16 -21.54
CA THR A 111 6.58 -28.53 -22.07
C THR A 111 7.97 -29.09 -22.41
N LYS A 112 9.00 -28.51 -21.81
CA LYS A 112 10.40 -28.87 -22.00
C LYS A 112 10.97 -29.44 -20.71
N ASP A 113 11.83 -30.44 -20.84
CA ASP A 113 12.64 -30.99 -19.75
C ASP A 113 13.71 -29.98 -19.29
N ALA A 114 14.37 -30.25 -18.17
CA ALA A 114 15.46 -29.42 -17.64
C ALA A 114 16.62 -29.23 -18.64
N SER A 115 16.85 -30.22 -19.53
CA SER A 115 17.82 -30.14 -20.63
C SER A 115 17.31 -29.36 -21.86
N GLY A 116 16.11 -28.80 -21.82
CA GLY A 116 15.50 -28.03 -22.90
C GLY A 116 14.82 -28.87 -24.00
N LYS A 117 14.84 -30.20 -23.88
CA LYS A 117 14.20 -31.13 -24.85
C LYS A 117 12.69 -31.13 -24.70
N GLU A 118 11.95 -31.20 -25.81
CA GLU A 118 10.50 -31.37 -25.76
C GLU A 118 10.09 -32.70 -25.14
N LEU A 119 9.08 -32.63 -24.29
CA LEU A 119 8.44 -33.80 -23.70
C LEU A 119 7.67 -34.61 -24.74
N ASP A 120 7.72 -35.94 -24.59
CA ASP A 120 6.86 -36.86 -25.32
C ASP A 120 5.37 -36.60 -25.01
N ILE A 121 4.50 -36.93 -25.97
CA ILE A 121 3.05 -36.69 -25.89
C ILE A 121 2.45 -37.38 -24.66
N LYS A 122 2.90 -38.60 -24.33
CA LYS A 122 2.43 -39.33 -23.13
C LYS A 122 2.76 -38.58 -21.85
N ARG A 123 4.00 -38.10 -21.72
CA ARG A 123 4.45 -37.30 -20.56
C ARG A 123 3.73 -35.95 -20.49
N LYS A 124 3.50 -35.29 -21.64
CA LYS A 124 2.70 -34.05 -21.70
C LYS A 124 1.30 -34.27 -21.10
N LEU A 125 0.64 -35.38 -21.46
CA LEU A 125 -0.67 -35.76 -20.90
C LEU A 125 -0.63 -36.04 -19.39
N GLU A 126 0.42 -36.71 -18.89
CA GLU A 126 0.60 -36.96 -17.45
C GLU A 126 0.81 -35.67 -16.67
N ILE A 127 1.65 -34.76 -17.16
CA ILE A 127 1.89 -33.47 -16.52
C ILE A 127 0.63 -32.63 -16.49
N LEU A 128 -0.19 -32.64 -17.54
CA LEU A 128 -1.50 -31.97 -17.52
C LEU A 128 -2.41 -32.53 -16.42
N LYS A 129 -2.39 -33.84 -16.16
CA LYS A 129 -3.09 -34.44 -15.02
C LYS A 129 -2.53 -33.94 -13.70
N TYR A 130 -1.20 -33.91 -13.53
CA TYR A 130 -0.56 -33.41 -12.31
C TYR A 130 -0.87 -31.94 -12.05
N ARG A 131 -0.84 -31.08 -13.08
CA ARG A 131 -1.25 -29.66 -12.97
C ARG A 131 -2.69 -29.53 -12.50
N LYS A 132 -3.60 -30.33 -13.07
CA LYS A 132 -5.01 -30.36 -12.66
C LYS A 132 -5.17 -30.78 -11.21
N TRP A 133 -4.43 -31.78 -10.75
CA TRP A 133 -4.43 -32.22 -9.35
C TRP A 133 -3.82 -31.16 -8.42
N GLN A 134 -2.69 -30.56 -8.80
CA GLN A 134 -2.05 -29.51 -8.02
C GLN A 134 -2.95 -28.29 -7.86
N GLN A 135 -3.63 -27.83 -8.92
CA GLN A 135 -4.58 -26.71 -8.82
C GLN A 135 -5.72 -27.00 -7.84
N ARG A 136 -6.17 -28.26 -7.75
CA ARG A 136 -7.22 -28.68 -6.81
C ARG A 136 -6.73 -28.77 -5.37
N VAL A 137 -5.50 -29.24 -5.16
CA VAL A 137 -4.92 -29.44 -3.82
C VAL A 137 -4.30 -28.16 -3.26
N ARG A 138 -3.83 -27.25 -4.12
CA ARG A 138 -3.09 -26.04 -3.71
C ARG A 138 -3.93 -25.09 -2.86
N VAL A 139 -5.24 -25.03 -3.09
CA VAL A 139 -6.12 -24.15 -2.31
C VAL A 139 -7.03 -25.01 -1.45
N GLN A 140 -6.57 -25.31 -0.24
CA GLN A 140 -7.23 -26.28 0.64
C GLN A 140 -8.38 -25.63 1.38
N THR A 141 -8.21 -24.38 1.80
CA THR A 141 -9.20 -23.71 2.64
C THR A 141 -10.12 -22.81 1.80
N SER A 142 -11.37 -22.68 2.25
CA SER A 142 -12.30 -21.66 1.72
C SER A 142 -11.77 -20.24 1.97
N TYR A 143 -11.00 -20.06 3.05
CA TYR A 143 -10.29 -18.83 3.39
C TYR A 143 -9.28 -18.44 2.30
N GLU A 144 -8.33 -19.32 1.97
CA GLU A 144 -7.31 -19.05 0.93
C GLU A 144 -7.94 -18.77 -0.44
N ARG A 145 -8.97 -19.53 -0.84
CA ARG A 145 -9.68 -19.28 -2.10
C ARG A 145 -10.23 -17.86 -2.16
N ASN A 146 -10.79 -17.39 -1.06
CA ASN A 146 -11.36 -16.05 -0.96
C ASN A 146 -10.26 -14.97 -1.01
N VAL A 147 -9.14 -15.16 -0.30
CA VAL A 147 -7.99 -14.23 -0.35
C VAL A 147 -7.41 -14.14 -1.76
N ILE A 148 -7.22 -15.26 -2.47
CA ILE A 148 -6.72 -15.28 -3.85
C ILE A 148 -7.70 -14.54 -4.78
N GLN A 149 -9.00 -14.81 -4.64
CA GLN A 149 -10.03 -14.10 -5.42
C GLN A 149 -9.98 -12.58 -5.16
N ALA A 150 -9.90 -12.18 -3.89
CA ALA A 150 -9.84 -10.78 -3.50
C ALA A 150 -8.58 -10.08 -4.04
N MET A 151 -7.42 -10.74 -3.98
CA MET A 151 -6.18 -10.20 -4.50
C MET A 151 -6.21 -10.01 -6.03
N ASN A 152 -6.81 -10.95 -6.76
CA ASN A 152 -7.00 -10.81 -8.21
C ASN A 152 -7.90 -9.61 -8.54
N GLU A 153 -9.01 -9.45 -7.81
CA GLU A 153 -9.90 -8.30 -7.98
C GLU A 153 -9.21 -6.98 -7.61
N LEU A 154 -8.46 -6.96 -6.50
CA LEU A 154 -7.73 -5.79 -6.06
C LEU A 154 -6.66 -5.38 -7.07
N SER A 155 -5.93 -6.36 -7.61
CA SER A 155 -4.90 -6.14 -8.64
C SER A 155 -5.52 -5.61 -9.93
N ARG A 156 -6.68 -6.16 -10.34
CA ARG A 156 -7.44 -5.67 -11.51
C ARG A 156 -7.86 -4.22 -11.34
N ILE A 157 -8.52 -3.88 -10.23
CA ILE A 157 -9.01 -2.52 -9.97
C ILE A 157 -7.83 -1.54 -9.80
N SER A 158 -6.78 -1.94 -9.07
CA SER A 158 -5.59 -1.11 -8.86
C SER A 158 -4.86 -0.80 -10.16
N SER A 159 -4.73 -1.78 -11.05
CA SER A 159 -4.08 -1.60 -12.35
C SER A 159 -4.86 -0.61 -13.23
N GLN A 160 -6.19 -0.65 -13.18
CA GLN A 160 -7.04 0.26 -13.95
C GLN A 160 -6.99 1.71 -13.40
N LEU A 161 -6.86 1.86 -12.08
CA LEU A 161 -6.78 3.17 -11.39
C LEU A 161 -5.35 3.74 -11.27
N GLY A 162 -4.33 3.01 -11.72
CA GLY A 162 -2.93 3.39 -11.58
C GLY A 162 -2.49 3.56 -10.12
N ILE A 163 -3.00 2.74 -9.21
CA ILE A 163 -2.67 2.82 -7.78
C ILE A 163 -1.36 2.07 -7.50
N PRO A 164 -0.44 2.62 -6.68
CA PRO A 164 0.84 1.99 -6.36
C PRO A 164 0.67 0.76 -5.46
N LYS A 165 1.62 -0.16 -5.57
CA LYS A 165 1.62 -1.43 -4.83
C LYS A 165 1.51 -1.26 -3.31
N ALA A 166 2.15 -0.24 -2.74
CA ALA A 166 2.05 0.05 -1.31
C ALA A 166 0.58 0.21 -0.83
N CYS A 167 -0.30 0.77 -1.66
CA CYS A 167 -1.72 0.89 -1.33
C CYS A 167 -2.48 -0.43 -1.49
N VAL A 168 -2.09 -1.24 -2.47
CA VAL A 168 -2.61 -2.61 -2.66
C VAL A 168 -2.27 -3.47 -1.46
N ASP A 169 -1.03 -3.41 -0.98
CA ASP A 169 -0.56 -4.19 0.16
C ASP A 169 -1.29 -3.81 1.45
N GLU A 170 -1.53 -2.52 1.67
CA GLU A 170 -2.33 -2.02 2.78
C GLU A 170 -3.80 -2.47 2.66
N ALA A 171 -4.38 -2.37 1.47
CA ALA A 171 -5.75 -2.82 1.22
C ALA A 171 -5.92 -4.33 1.44
N MET A 172 -4.92 -5.14 1.07
CA MET A 172 -4.90 -6.57 1.37
C MET A 172 -4.84 -6.84 2.88
N GLY A 173 -4.00 -6.10 3.63
CA GLY A 173 -3.95 -6.24 5.09
C GLY A 173 -5.29 -5.91 5.75
N ILE A 174 -5.98 -4.86 5.28
CA ILE A 174 -7.34 -4.52 5.73
C ILE A 174 -8.32 -5.64 5.36
N TYR A 175 -8.23 -6.19 4.15
CA TYR A 175 -9.10 -7.27 3.70
C TYR A 175 -8.96 -8.55 4.55
N GLU A 176 -7.73 -8.95 4.87
CA GLU A 176 -7.45 -10.09 5.76
C GLU A 176 -8.09 -9.90 7.13
N GLN A 177 -7.99 -8.70 7.72
CA GLN A 177 -8.66 -8.39 8.99
C GLN A 177 -10.20 -8.50 8.88
N VAL A 178 -10.77 -8.02 7.78
CA VAL A 178 -12.22 -8.10 7.49
C VAL A 178 -12.67 -9.55 7.33
N LEU A 179 -11.84 -10.38 6.69
CA LEU A 179 -12.10 -11.80 6.49
C LEU A 179 -12.02 -12.60 7.80
N THR A 180 -11.01 -12.33 8.63
CA THR A 180 -10.85 -12.94 9.97
C THR A 180 -12.04 -12.60 10.89
N LYS A 181 -12.60 -11.39 10.76
CA LYS A 181 -13.84 -10.99 11.47
C LYS A 181 -15.13 -11.52 10.85
N GLY A 182 -15.07 -12.27 9.74
CA GLY A 182 -16.24 -12.88 9.10
C GLY A 182 -17.17 -11.90 8.38
N LEU A 183 -16.74 -10.66 8.14
CA LEU A 183 -17.55 -9.59 7.55
C LEU A 183 -17.81 -9.76 6.04
N VAL A 184 -17.21 -10.79 5.42
CA VAL A 184 -17.35 -11.08 3.98
C VAL A 184 -18.65 -11.86 3.66
N ARG A 185 -19.21 -12.56 4.65
CA ARG A 185 -20.38 -13.44 4.43
C ARG A 185 -21.62 -12.65 4.02
N GLY A 186 -22.29 -13.09 2.95
CA GLY A 186 -23.52 -12.48 2.44
C GLY A 186 -23.33 -11.19 1.64
N ARG A 187 -22.10 -10.86 1.24
CA ARG A 187 -21.76 -9.65 0.48
C ARG A 187 -20.93 -10.00 -0.73
N SER A 188 -20.93 -9.12 -1.74
CA SER A 188 -20.06 -9.28 -2.89
C SER A 188 -18.60 -9.07 -2.48
N VAL A 189 -17.73 -10.01 -2.88
CA VAL A 189 -16.27 -9.93 -2.63
C VAL A 189 -15.72 -8.65 -3.25
N GLU A 190 -16.19 -8.31 -4.46
CA GLU A 190 -15.79 -7.12 -5.20
C GLU A 190 -16.13 -5.81 -4.46
N ALA A 191 -17.32 -5.68 -3.84
CA ALA A 191 -17.67 -4.47 -3.08
C ALA A 191 -16.81 -4.30 -1.82
N ILE A 192 -16.45 -5.39 -1.16
CA ILE A 192 -15.57 -5.36 0.01
C ILE A 192 -14.16 -4.98 -0.39
N VAL A 193 -13.63 -5.59 -1.46
CA VAL A 193 -12.33 -5.24 -2.03
C VAL A 193 -12.27 -3.75 -2.39
N ALA A 194 -13.29 -3.24 -3.08
CA ALA A 194 -13.41 -1.82 -3.41
C ALA A 194 -13.42 -0.91 -2.17
N ALA A 195 -14.11 -1.33 -1.11
CA ALA A 195 -14.15 -0.59 0.15
C ALA A 195 -12.81 -0.60 0.90
N CYS A 196 -12.12 -1.75 0.93
CA CYS A 196 -10.77 -1.88 1.50
C CYS A 196 -9.77 -1.00 0.73
N LEU A 197 -9.83 -1.01 -0.61
CA LEU A 197 -9.00 -0.16 -1.46
C LEU A 197 -9.25 1.32 -1.19
N HIS A 198 -10.52 1.74 -1.11
CA HIS A 198 -10.87 3.11 -0.77
C HIS A 198 -10.31 3.52 0.60
N MET A 199 -10.39 2.63 1.59
CA MET A 199 -9.87 2.86 2.94
C MET A 199 -8.34 2.99 2.96
N ALA A 200 -7.62 2.11 2.27
CA ALA A 200 -6.17 2.16 2.14
C ALA A 200 -5.70 3.45 1.44
N CYS A 201 -6.37 3.83 0.35
CA CYS A 201 -6.12 5.09 -0.36
C CYS A 201 -6.22 6.30 0.57
N ARG A 202 -7.22 6.33 1.47
CA ARG A 202 -7.36 7.42 2.45
C ARG A 202 -6.28 7.38 3.52
N LYS A 203 -5.87 6.20 3.98
CA LYS A 203 -4.81 6.04 4.99
C LYS A 203 -3.44 6.51 4.48
N ILE A 204 -3.12 6.25 3.22
CA ILE A 204 -1.85 6.62 2.59
C ILE A 204 -1.83 8.10 2.14
N GLY A 205 -2.98 8.77 2.12
CA GLY A 205 -3.06 10.17 1.68
C GLY A 205 -3.19 10.33 0.16
N MET A 206 -3.71 9.32 -0.54
CA MET A 206 -4.08 9.40 -1.95
C MET A 206 -5.56 9.06 -2.14
N PRO A 207 -6.47 9.93 -1.67
CA PRO A 207 -7.88 9.61 -1.61
C PRO A 207 -8.47 9.53 -3.02
N ARG A 208 -9.09 8.38 -3.33
CA ARG A 208 -9.90 8.16 -4.53
C ARG A 208 -11.38 8.35 -4.19
N SER A 209 -12.18 8.92 -5.09
CA SER A 209 -13.61 9.07 -4.82
C SER A 209 -14.30 7.70 -4.86
N LEU A 210 -15.45 7.56 -4.19
CA LEU A 210 -16.22 6.32 -4.27
C LEU A 210 -16.76 6.09 -5.68
N ASP A 211 -17.13 7.17 -6.37
CA ASP A 211 -17.61 7.16 -7.75
C ASP A 211 -16.54 6.63 -8.71
N GLU A 212 -15.29 7.04 -8.50
CA GLU A 212 -14.14 6.59 -9.30
C GLU A 212 -13.88 5.10 -9.16
N ILE A 213 -13.88 4.58 -7.93
CA ILE A 213 -13.66 3.15 -7.70
C ILE A 213 -14.86 2.35 -8.24
N SER A 214 -16.07 2.85 -8.04
CA SER A 214 -17.30 2.17 -8.47
C SER A 214 -17.37 1.99 -9.98
N GLN A 215 -16.77 2.90 -10.76
CA GLN A 215 -16.73 2.79 -12.23
C GLN A 215 -16.00 1.53 -12.73
N TYR A 216 -15.01 1.05 -11.97
CA TYR A 216 -14.22 -0.13 -12.32
C TYR A 216 -14.70 -1.42 -11.64
N THR A 217 -15.80 -1.32 -10.88
CA THR A 217 -16.41 -2.46 -10.21
C THR A 217 -17.83 -2.71 -10.69
N ARG A 218 -18.29 -3.96 -10.59
CA ARG A 218 -19.71 -4.30 -10.83
C ARG A 218 -20.61 -3.87 -9.67
N ALA A 219 -20.02 -3.59 -8.51
CA ALA A 219 -20.74 -3.16 -7.33
C ALA A 219 -21.28 -1.73 -7.47
N SER A 220 -22.49 -1.50 -6.96
CA SER A 220 -23.05 -0.14 -6.95
C SER A 220 -22.33 0.75 -5.95
N ARG A 221 -22.23 2.05 -6.25
CA ARG A 221 -21.69 3.07 -5.32
C ARG A 221 -22.29 2.98 -3.91
N LYS A 222 -23.60 2.73 -3.80
CA LYS A 222 -24.31 2.59 -2.52
C LYS A 222 -23.83 1.37 -1.74
N GLU A 223 -23.54 0.27 -2.42
CA GLU A 223 -23.04 -0.96 -1.82
C GLU A 223 -21.61 -0.81 -1.32
N VAL A 224 -20.72 -0.22 -2.13
CA VAL A 224 -19.34 0.08 -1.72
C VAL A 224 -19.33 1.00 -0.49
N ALA A 225 -20.15 2.06 -0.50
CA ALA A 225 -20.29 2.98 0.63
C ALA A 225 -20.82 2.29 1.90
N ARG A 226 -21.74 1.32 1.76
CA ARG A 226 -22.26 0.53 2.88
C ARG A 226 -21.16 -0.36 3.48
N CYS A 227 -20.40 -1.05 2.63
CA CYS A 227 -19.28 -1.90 3.05
C CYS A 227 -18.19 -1.07 3.73
N PHE A 228 -17.84 0.09 3.17
CA PHE A 228 -16.88 1.01 3.76
C PHE A 228 -17.27 1.46 5.17
N ARG A 229 -18.52 1.90 5.38
CA ARG A 229 -19.00 2.33 6.71
C ARG A 229 -18.96 1.19 7.73
N LEU A 230 -19.29 -0.03 7.27
CA LEU A 230 -19.20 -1.21 8.12
C LEU A 230 -17.76 -1.50 8.53
N ILE A 231 -16.85 -1.59 7.57
CA ILE A 231 -15.43 -1.89 7.83
C ILE A 231 -14.84 -0.84 8.78
N ALA A 232 -15.13 0.44 8.55
CA ALA A 232 -14.66 1.52 9.41
C ALA A 232 -15.19 1.39 10.86
N ARG A 233 -16.45 0.96 11.04
CA ARG A 233 -17.05 0.72 12.35
C ARG A 233 -16.40 -0.48 13.05
N GLU A 234 -16.29 -1.60 12.36
CA GLU A 234 -15.83 -2.88 12.94
C GLU A 234 -14.32 -2.91 13.21
N LEU A 235 -13.52 -2.24 12.39
CA LEU A 235 -12.08 -2.11 12.62
C LEU A 235 -11.74 -0.98 13.60
N GLY A 236 -12.71 -0.13 13.99
CA GLY A 236 -12.49 0.98 14.92
C GLY A 236 -11.50 2.03 14.39
N VAL A 237 -11.22 2.05 13.09
CA VAL A 237 -10.21 2.92 12.50
C VAL A 237 -10.79 4.33 12.38
N ARG A 238 -10.20 5.27 13.13
CA ARG A 238 -10.43 6.70 12.93
C ARG A 238 -9.74 7.12 11.64
N LEU A 239 -10.49 7.13 10.55
CA LEU A 239 -9.98 7.59 9.26
C LEU A 239 -9.86 9.12 9.26
N PRO A 240 -8.73 9.67 8.79
CA PRO A 240 -8.61 11.10 8.60
C PRO A 240 -9.65 11.58 7.57
N LEU A 241 -10.17 12.79 7.77
CA LEU A 241 -11.01 13.44 6.77
C LEU A 241 -10.18 13.61 5.48
N SER A 242 -10.79 13.38 4.32
CA SER A 242 -10.08 13.57 3.05
C SER A 242 -9.81 15.06 2.85
N ASP A 243 -8.55 15.46 2.83
CA ASP A 243 -8.17 16.83 2.52
C ASP A 243 -8.44 17.14 1.03
N PRO A 244 -9.19 18.22 0.71
CA PRO A 244 -9.45 18.64 -0.68
C PRO A 244 -8.18 18.88 -1.50
N LYS A 245 -7.10 19.31 -0.83
CA LYS A 245 -5.79 19.58 -1.44
C LYS A 245 -5.24 18.39 -2.24
N LEU A 246 -5.51 17.17 -1.79
CA LEU A 246 -4.99 15.95 -2.41
C LEU A 246 -5.62 15.64 -3.78
N TYR A 247 -6.80 16.22 -4.08
CA TYR A 247 -7.47 16.03 -5.37
C TYR A 247 -6.99 17.02 -6.44
N VAL A 248 -6.43 18.17 -6.05
CA VAL A 248 -6.05 19.26 -6.96
C VAL A 248 -5.03 18.82 -8.03
N PRO A 249 -3.91 18.15 -7.69
CA PRO A 249 -2.90 17.82 -8.69
C PRO A 249 -3.46 16.98 -9.83
N ARG A 250 -4.29 16.00 -9.51
CA ARG A 250 -4.93 15.12 -10.50
C ARG A 250 -5.88 15.88 -11.43
N ILE A 251 -6.69 16.77 -10.87
CA ILE A 251 -7.65 17.56 -11.67
C ILE A 251 -6.90 18.47 -12.64
N VAL A 252 -5.83 19.13 -12.17
CA VAL A 252 -4.96 20.00 -12.99
C VAL A 252 -4.30 19.20 -14.11
N GLU A 253 -3.75 18.02 -13.80
CA GLU A 253 -3.11 17.14 -14.78
C GLU A 253 -4.10 16.65 -15.85
N GLN A 254 -5.29 16.23 -15.44
CA GLN A 254 -6.33 15.76 -16.36
C GLN A 254 -6.84 16.89 -17.29
N LEU A 255 -6.85 18.13 -16.81
CA LEU A 255 -7.22 19.32 -17.60
C LEU A 255 -6.05 19.94 -18.37
N LYS A 256 -4.84 19.38 -18.25
CA LYS A 256 -3.59 19.88 -18.86
C LYS A 256 -3.37 21.38 -18.58
N LEU A 257 -3.53 21.76 -17.32
CA LEU A 257 -3.37 23.15 -16.85
C LEU A 257 -1.93 23.40 -16.36
N SER A 258 -1.52 24.66 -16.36
CA SER A 258 -0.18 25.04 -15.89
C SER A 258 0.02 24.84 -14.38
N GLY A 259 1.29 24.66 -13.96
CA GLY A 259 1.67 24.51 -12.55
C GLY A 259 1.41 25.77 -11.70
N GLU A 260 1.17 26.93 -12.32
CA GLU A 260 0.73 28.14 -11.63
C GLU A 260 -0.68 27.98 -11.06
N ILE A 261 -1.58 27.39 -11.85
CA ILE A 261 -2.98 27.14 -11.45
C ILE A 261 -3.03 26.15 -10.29
N LEU A 262 -2.14 25.16 -10.27
CA LEU A 262 -2.01 24.23 -9.16
C LEU A 262 -1.68 24.97 -7.86
N ARG A 263 -0.68 25.85 -7.88
CA ARG A 263 -0.28 26.65 -6.70
C ARG A 263 -1.40 27.57 -6.23
N GLU A 264 -2.07 28.23 -7.17
CA GLU A 264 -3.18 29.14 -6.87
C GLU A 264 -4.38 28.38 -6.27
N ALA A 265 -4.76 27.24 -6.85
CA ALA A 265 -5.85 26.41 -6.34
C ALA A 265 -5.56 25.88 -4.93
N LEU A 266 -4.32 25.48 -4.64
CA LEU A 266 -3.91 25.07 -3.29
C LEU A 266 -4.00 26.24 -2.29
N ASN A 267 -3.61 27.45 -2.69
CA ASN A 267 -3.71 28.65 -1.85
C ASN A 267 -5.18 29.00 -1.55
N ILE A 268 -6.06 28.93 -2.54
CA ILE A 268 -7.50 29.14 -2.37
C ILE A 268 -8.06 28.13 -1.34
N LEU A 269 -7.69 26.85 -1.44
CA LEU A 269 -8.13 25.83 -0.48
C LEU A 269 -7.54 26.02 0.92
N GLU A 270 -6.31 26.51 1.03
CA GLU A 270 -5.69 26.89 2.31
C GLU A 270 -6.48 28.01 2.99
N GLN A 271 -6.82 29.05 2.25
CA GLN A 271 -7.62 30.18 2.76
C GLN A 271 -9.02 29.72 3.15
N ALA A 272 -9.65 28.87 2.32
CA ALA A 272 -10.95 28.29 2.63
C ALA A 272 -10.93 27.44 3.90
N LYS A 273 -9.85 26.66 4.13
CA LYS A 273 -9.66 25.87 5.35
C LYS A 273 -9.50 26.77 6.58
N ARG A 274 -8.72 27.85 6.48
CA ARG A 274 -8.55 28.84 7.57
C ARG A 274 -9.84 29.54 7.97
N ARG A 275 -10.73 29.80 7.01
CA ARG A 275 -12.06 30.40 7.25
C ARG A 275 -13.14 29.39 7.64
N GLY A 276 -12.81 28.11 7.80
CA GLY A 276 -13.78 27.07 8.17
C GLY A 276 -14.76 26.67 7.06
N LEU A 277 -14.54 27.10 5.81
CA LEU A 277 -15.46 26.88 4.70
C LEU A 277 -15.46 25.44 4.16
N THR A 278 -14.53 24.61 4.60
CA THR A 278 -14.34 23.23 4.11
C THR A 278 -15.15 22.19 4.87
N ALA A 279 -15.74 22.53 6.02
CA ALA A 279 -16.45 21.57 6.87
C ALA A 279 -17.79 21.13 6.26
N GLY A 280 -18.09 19.82 6.34
CA GLY A 280 -19.37 19.25 5.92
C GLY A 280 -19.61 19.20 4.41
N LYS A 281 -18.62 19.57 3.59
CA LYS A 281 -18.74 19.61 2.12
C LYS A 281 -17.93 18.50 1.47
N ASP A 282 -18.35 18.12 0.27
CA ASP A 282 -17.63 17.13 -0.53
C ASP A 282 -16.22 17.65 -0.93
N PRO A 283 -15.14 16.94 -0.57
CA PRO A 283 -13.76 17.38 -0.84
C PRO A 283 -13.42 17.46 -2.34
N ALA A 284 -13.96 16.56 -3.16
CA ALA A 284 -13.70 16.56 -4.60
C ALA A 284 -14.37 17.77 -5.28
N GLY A 285 -15.61 18.10 -4.89
CA GLY A 285 -16.30 19.29 -5.36
C GLY A 285 -15.63 20.60 -4.94
N LEU A 286 -15.07 20.68 -3.73
CA LEU A 286 -14.28 21.83 -3.29
C LEU A 286 -12.99 22.00 -4.10
N ALA A 287 -12.26 20.91 -4.34
CA ALA A 287 -11.07 20.93 -5.16
C ALA A 287 -11.37 21.37 -6.60
N ALA A 288 -12.44 20.84 -7.20
CA ALA A 288 -12.92 21.23 -8.52
C ALA A 288 -13.23 22.73 -8.61
N ALA A 289 -13.94 23.27 -7.62
CA ALA A 289 -14.27 24.69 -7.57
C ALA A 289 -13.03 25.58 -7.43
N ALA A 290 -12.07 25.18 -6.59
CA ALA A 290 -10.81 25.91 -6.44
C ALA A 290 -9.98 25.94 -7.73
N VAL A 291 -9.90 24.80 -8.45
CA VAL A 291 -9.23 24.74 -9.76
C VAL A 291 -9.92 25.62 -10.79
N TYR A 292 -11.26 25.62 -10.81
CA TYR A 292 -12.03 26.49 -11.71
C TYR A 292 -11.78 27.98 -11.44
N ILE A 293 -11.76 28.40 -10.17
CA ILE A 293 -11.45 29.79 -9.80
C ILE A 293 -10.02 30.16 -10.21
N ALA A 294 -9.05 29.29 -9.92
CA ALA A 294 -7.66 29.52 -10.29
C ALA A 294 -7.47 29.62 -11.82
N SER A 295 -8.16 28.79 -12.58
CA SER A 295 -8.21 28.82 -14.05
C SER A 295 -8.75 30.15 -14.58
N LEU A 296 -9.83 30.69 -13.97
CA LEU A 296 -10.38 32.00 -14.31
C LEU A 296 -9.42 33.15 -14.00
N LEU A 297 -8.74 33.12 -12.85
CA LEU A 297 -7.81 34.18 -12.44
C LEU A 297 -6.57 34.27 -13.34
N ARG A 298 -6.08 33.14 -13.84
CA ARG A 298 -4.88 33.06 -14.68
C ARG A 298 -5.16 33.14 -16.18
N GLY A 299 -6.44 33.16 -16.58
CA GLY A 299 -6.84 33.28 -17.99
C GLY A 299 -6.81 31.98 -18.80
N GLU A 300 -6.45 30.84 -18.21
CA GLU A 300 -6.55 29.51 -18.85
C GLU A 300 -7.94 28.90 -18.59
N VAL A 301 -8.98 29.47 -19.18
CA VAL A 301 -10.38 29.13 -18.87
C VAL A 301 -10.73 27.71 -19.32
N ARG A 302 -11.32 26.93 -18.42
CA ARG A 302 -11.97 25.64 -18.72
C ARG A 302 -13.46 25.71 -18.47
N THR A 303 -14.24 24.90 -19.18
CA THR A 303 -15.69 24.88 -18.95
C THR A 303 -16.04 24.21 -17.61
N GLN A 304 -17.15 24.60 -16.98
CA GLN A 304 -17.60 23.96 -15.72
C GLN A 304 -17.84 22.46 -15.92
N LYS A 305 -18.29 22.07 -17.13
CA LYS A 305 -18.50 20.67 -17.53
C LYS A 305 -17.18 19.88 -17.57
N GLU A 306 -16.13 20.45 -18.16
CA GLU A 306 -14.80 19.81 -18.20
C GLU A 306 -14.23 19.60 -16.79
N VAL A 307 -14.29 20.63 -15.94
CA VAL A 307 -13.79 20.55 -14.57
C VAL A 307 -14.60 19.54 -13.74
N ALA A 308 -15.92 19.52 -13.92
CA ALA A 308 -16.80 18.57 -13.25
C ALA A 308 -16.49 17.12 -13.67
N MET A 309 -16.24 16.88 -14.96
CA MET A 309 -15.86 15.56 -15.48
C MET A 309 -14.50 15.11 -14.93
N ALA A 310 -13.50 15.99 -14.86
CA ALA A 310 -12.18 15.69 -14.31
C ALA A 310 -12.23 15.35 -12.80
N ALA A 311 -13.08 16.05 -12.05
CA ALA A 311 -13.27 15.78 -10.62
C ALA A 311 -14.28 14.67 -10.33
N GLN A 312 -14.95 14.13 -11.34
CA GLN A 312 -16.06 13.16 -11.23
C GLN A 312 -17.18 13.63 -10.30
N VAL A 313 -17.57 14.90 -10.45
CA VAL A 313 -18.68 15.52 -9.72
C VAL A 313 -19.69 16.10 -10.70
N THR A 314 -20.86 16.50 -10.22
CA THR A 314 -21.85 17.16 -11.09
C THR A 314 -21.48 18.62 -11.35
N GLU A 315 -21.85 19.14 -12.52
CA GLU A 315 -21.63 20.54 -12.89
C GLU A 315 -22.29 21.49 -11.88
N VAL A 316 -23.47 21.13 -11.37
CA VAL A 316 -24.20 21.91 -10.36
C VAL A 316 -23.42 21.98 -9.04
N THR A 317 -22.72 20.91 -8.67
CA THR A 317 -21.85 20.89 -7.48
C THR A 317 -20.70 21.89 -7.64
N VAL A 318 -20.01 21.88 -8.78
CA VAL A 318 -18.94 22.85 -9.07
C VAL A 318 -19.52 24.26 -9.06
N ARG A 319 -20.71 24.46 -9.66
CA ARG A 319 -21.40 25.75 -9.73
C ARG A 319 -21.67 26.35 -8.37
N ASN A 320 -22.27 25.57 -7.49
CA ASN A 320 -22.64 26.03 -6.16
C ASN A 320 -21.39 26.30 -5.30
N ARG A 321 -20.36 25.44 -5.41
CA ARG A 321 -19.13 25.59 -4.63
C ARG A 321 -18.26 26.75 -5.11
N TYR A 322 -18.18 27.04 -6.40
CA TYR A 322 -17.42 28.20 -6.87
C TYR A 322 -18.07 29.51 -6.42
N LYS A 323 -19.41 29.62 -6.49
CA LYS A 323 -20.13 30.83 -6.06
C LYS A 323 -19.92 31.11 -4.58
N GLU A 324 -19.96 30.04 -3.78
CA GLU A 324 -19.72 30.09 -2.35
C GLU A 324 -18.28 30.51 -2.04
N LEU A 325 -17.27 29.85 -2.63
CA LEU A 325 -15.86 30.20 -2.41
C LEU A 325 -15.54 31.62 -2.88
N ALA A 326 -16.08 32.05 -4.02
CA ALA A 326 -15.83 33.39 -4.56
C ALA A 326 -16.41 34.49 -3.66
N ARG A 327 -17.64 34.28 -3.14
CA ARG A 327 -18.28 35.21 -2.21
C ARG A 327 -17.53 35.29 -0.89
N GLU A 328 -17.23 34.15 -0.30
CA GLU A 328 -16.63 34.08 1.04
C GLU A 328 -15.15 34.51 1.04
N LEU A 329 -14.44 34.34 -0.08
CA LEU A 329 -13.04 34.77 -0.22
C LEU A 329 -12.90 36.17 -0.84
N ASN A 330 -14.00 36.85 -1.19
CA ASN A 330 -14.01 38.15 -1.88
C ASN A 330 -13.13 38.18 -3.14
N ILE A 331 -13.10 37.08 -3.88
CA ILE A 331 -12.29 36.97 -5.11
C ILE A 331 -13.02 37.72 -6.23
N LYS A 332 -12.41 38.79 -6.74
CA LYS A 332 -12.90 39.48 -7.95
C LYS A 332 -12.65 38.59 -9.15
N ILE A 333 -13.68 37.87 -9.58
CA ILE A 333 -13.60 37.04 -10.77
C ILE A 333 -13.55 37.97 -12.00
N PRO A 334 -12.55 37.85 -12.88
CA PRO A 334 -12.59 38.54 -14.16
C PRO A 334 -13.74 37.96 -14.98
N ILE A 335 -14.82 38.72 -15.12
CA ILE A 335 -15.92 38.40 -16.01
C ILE A 335 -15.42 38.75 -17.42
N LYS A 336 -15.32 37.75 -18.30
CA LYS A 336 -15.19 37.95 -19.74
C LYS A 336 -16.52 37.67 -20.41
#